data_AF-A0A942FKZ4-F1
#
_entry.id   AF-A0A942FKZ4-F1
#
_cell.length_a   1.000
_cell.length_b   1.000
_cell.length_c   1.000
_cell.angle_alpha   90.00
_cell.angle_beta   90.00
_cell.angle_gamma   90.00
#
_symmetry.space_group_name_H-M   'P 1'
#
loop_
_entity.id
_entity.type
_entity.pdbx_description
1 polymer ?
#
loop_
_entity_poly.entity_id
_entity_poly.type
_entity_poly.pdbx_seq_one_letter_code
_entity_poly.pdbx_strand_id
1 'polypeptide(L)'
;MDEKSKLLICLGAATAANCIPCFEHYFGKAKAGGLKNVEIQEAVDLASQVKKGAHLAIKNCINGLMGEAKEYDLPCDNQVSKSCCG
;
A
#
# COMPACT_ATOMS: atom_id res chain seq x y z
N MET A 1 -4.26 -21.27 -0.17
CA MET A 1 -4.62 -19.95 -0.75
C MET A 1 -5.04 -20.17 -2.19
N ASP A 2 -6.25 -19.74 -2.54
CA ASP A 2 -6.77 -19.83 -3.90
C ASP A 2 -6.15 -18.77 -4.83
N GLU A 3 -6.40 -18.90 -6.12
CA GLU A 3 -5.76 -18.05 -7.13
C GLU A 3 -6.22 -16.59 -7.08
N LYS A 4 -7.49 -16.32 -6.74
CA LYS A 4 -7.98 -14.94 -6.62
C LYS A 4 -7.33 -14.23 -5.44
N SER A 5 -7.19 -14.92 -4.31
CA SER A 5 -6.46 -14.40 -3.15
C SER A 5 -5.00 -14.05 -3.49
N LYS A 6 -4.30 -14.92 -4.23
CA LYS A 6 -2.92 -14.61 -4.68
C LYS A 6 -2.87 -13.36 -5.57
N LEU A 7 -3.81 -13.23 -6.52
CA LEU A 7 -3.84 -12.09 -7.43
C LEU A 7 -4.09 -10.76 -6.70
N LEU A 8 -4.97 -10.75 -5.70
CA LEU A 8 -5.19 -9.59 -4.83
C LEU A 8 -3.93 -9.22 -4.03
N ILE A 9 -3.21 -10.22 -3.50
CA ILE A 9 -1.93 -10.00 -2.82
C ILE A 9 -0.89 -9.42 -3.77
N CYS A 10 -0.77 -9.95 -4.98
CA CYS A 10 0.16 -9.42 -5.99
C CYS A 10 -0.16 -7.97 -6.37
N LEU A 11 -1.43 -7.63 -6.53
CA LEU A 11 -1.88 -6.25 -6.82
C LEU A 11 -1.58 -5.30 -5.67
N GLY A 12 -1.85 -5.71 -4.42
CA GLY A 12 -1.51 -4.95 -3.22
C GLY A 12 0.00 -4.75 -3.09
N ALA A 13 0.79 -5.80 -3.29
CA ALA A 13 2.26 -5.73 -3.23
C ALA A 13 2.83 -4.80 -4.32
N ALA A 14 2.33 -4.90 -5.55
CA ALA A 14 2.74 -4.01 -6.65
C ALA A 14 2.41 -2.54 -6.33
N THR A 15 1.24 -2.28 -5.76
CA THR A 15 0.81 -0.94 -5.32
C THR A 15 1.73 -0.39 -4.23
N ALA A 16 1.98 -1.17 -3.18
CA ALA A 16 2.83 -0.76 -2.08
C ALA A 16 4.28 -0.50 -2.51
N ALA A 17 4.79 -1.29 -3.46
CA ALA A 17 6.13 -1.17 -4.02
C ALA A 17 6.26 -0.13 -5.15
N ASN A 18 5.19 0.55 -5.56
CA ASN A 18 5.17 1.45 -6.72
C ASN A 18 5.58 0.78 -8.06
N CYS A 19 5.39 -0.53 -8.21
CA CYS A 19 5.76 -1.25 -9.42
C CYS A 19 4.59 -1.24 -10.45
N ILE A 20 4.54 -0.21 -11.29
CA ILE A 20 3.53 -0.09 -12.38
C ILE A 20 3.47 -1.31 -13.30
N PRO A 21 4.59 -1.81 -13.89
CA PRO A 21 4.51 -2.96 -14.80
C PRO A 21 4.08 -4.25 -14.08
N CYS A 22 4.42 -4.40 -12.80
CA CYS A 22 3.91 -5.50 -11.98
C CYS A 22 2.39 -5.39 -11.82
N PHE A 23 1.89 -4.20 -11.52
CA PHE A 23 0.46 -3.95 -11.36
C PHE A 23 -0.30 -4.28 -12.63
N GLU A 24 0.15 -3.77 -13.79
CA GLU A 24 -0.49 -4.03 -15.09
C GLU A 24 -0.56 -5.53 -15.42
N HIS A 25 0.54 -6.27 -15.19
CA HIS A 25 0.60 -7.71 -15.39
C HIS A 25 -0.41 -8.48 -14.52
N TYR A 26 -0.44 -8.19 -13.22
CA TYR A 26 -1.37 -8.86 -12.31
C TYR A 26 -2.81 -8.39 -12.47
N PHE A 27 -3.04 -7.15 -12.91
CA PHE A 27 -4.36 -6.63 -13.22
C PHE A 27 -4.98 -7.38 -14.41
N GLY A 28 -4.21 -7.58 -15.48
CA GLY A 28 -4.65 -8.40 -16.61
C GLY A 28 -5.07 -9.81 -16.18
N LYS A 29 -4.26 -10.46 -15.33
CA LYS A 29 -4.58 -11.79 -14.76
C LYS A 29 -5.81 -11.76 -13.85
N ALA A 30 -5.94 -10.75 -13.01
CA ALA A 30 -7.10 -10.57 -12.13
C ALA A 30 -8.41 -10.41 -12.92
N LYS A 31 -8.39 -9.59 -13.98
CA LYS A 31 -9.53 -9.42 -14.88
C LYS A 31 -9.89 -10.73 -15.58
N ALA A 32 -8.90 -11.45 -16.11
CA ALA A 32 -9.11 -12.76 -16.74
C ALA A 32 -9.62 -13.82 -15.74
N GLY A 33 -9.20 -13.74 -14.48
CA GLY A 33 -9.66 -14.61 -13.38
C GLY A 33 -11.02 -14.23 -12.78
N GLY A 34 -11.71 -13.22 -13.35
CA GLY A 34 -13.04 -12.83 -12.93
C GLY A 34 -13.11 -12.08 -11.59
N LEU A 35 -12.02 -11.41 -11.18
CA LEU A 35 -12.07 -10.44 -10.09
C LEU A 35 -12.82 -9.18 -10.53
N LYS A 36 -13.72 -8.71 -9.66
CA LYS A 36 -14.46 -7.46 -9.86
C LYS A 36 -13.55 -6.28 -9.57
N ASN A 37 -13.82 -5.15 -10.22
CA ASN A 37 -13.05 -3.92 -10.01
C ASN A 37 -13.13 -3.46 -8.54
N VAL A 38 -14.25 -3.70 -7.85
CA VAL A 38 -14.39 -3.35 -6.42
C VAL A 38 -13.42 -4.13 -5.53
N GLU A 39 -13.27 -5.44 -5.74
CA GLU A 39 -12.34 -6.28 -4.97
C GLU A 39 -10.88 -5.85 -5.20
N ILE A 40 -10.54 -5.49 -6.44
CA ILE A 40 -9.22 -4.96 -6.80
C ILE A 40 -8.99 -3.59 -6.13
N GLN A 41 -9.98 -2.70 -6.20
CA GLN A 41 -9.89 -1.36 -5.63
C GLN A 41 -9.70 -1.40 -4.11
N GLU A 42 -10.44 -2.26 -3.42
CA GLU A 42 -10.28 -2.46 -1.97
C GLU A 42 -8.83 -2.87 -1.60
N ALA A 43 -8.25 -3.81 -2.33
CA ALA A 43 -6.85 -4.21 -2.12
C ALA A 43 -5.85 -3.08 -2.41
N VAL A 44 -6.11 -2.28 -3.46
CA VAL A 44 -5.29 -1.12 -3.84
C VAL A 44 -5.37 -0.02 -2.78
N ASP A 45 -6.55 0.25 -2.24
CA ASP A 45 -6.77 1.29 -1.24
C ASP A 45 -6.06 0.95 0.07
N LEU A 46 -6.20 -0.30 0.54
CA LEU A 46 -5.47 -0.81 1.71
C LEU A 46 -3.95 -0.73 1.50
N ALA A 47 -3.45 -1.18 0.35
CA ALA A 47 -2.02 -1.11 0.03
C ALA A 47 -1.52 0.35 -0.06
N SER A 48 -2.35 1.27 -0.53
CA SER A 48 -2.03 2.70 -0.61
C SER A 48 -1.92 3.33 0.78
N GLN A 49 -2.73 2.91 1.75
CA GLN A 49 -2.62 3.35 3.14
C GLN A 49 -1.29 2.87 3.76
N VAL A 50 -0.93 1.61 3.57
CA VAL A 50 0.36 1.04 4.04
C VAL A 50 1.53 1.80 3.41
N LYS A 51 1.49 2.02 2.08
CA LYS A 51 2.49 2.81 1.35
C LYS A 51 2.62 4.22 1.90
N LYS A 52 1.50 4.89 2.19
CA LYS A 52 1.50 6.25 2.76
C LYS A 52 2.24 6.28 4.09
N GLY A 53 1.93 5.35 5.01
CA GLY A 53 2.62 5.24 6.29
C GLY A 53 4.14 5.07 6.12
N ALA A 54 4.56 4.12 5.29
CA ALA A 54 5.98 3.88 4.99
C ALA A 54 6.67 5.11 4.38
N HIS A 55 5.98 5.82 3.47
CA HIS A 55 6.51 7.04 2.85
C HIS A 55 6.67 8.19 3.86
N LEU A 56 5.75 8.36 4.81
CA LEU A 56 5.90 9.37 5.86
C LEU A 56 7.04 9.02 6.82
N ALA A 57 7.20 7.74 7.18
CA ALA A 57 8.29 7.28 8.03
C ALA A 57 9.67 7.59 7.42
N ILE A 58 9.87 7.28 6.14
CA ILE A 58 11.15 7.60 5.49
C ILE A 58 11.35 9.12 5.36
N LYS A 59 10.29 9.91 5.15
CA LYS A 59 10.39 11.37 5.14
C LYS A 59 10.82 11.94 6.49
N ASN A 60 10.28 11.44 7.60
CA ASN A 60 10.73 11.87 8.94
C ASN A 60 12.21 11.53 9.16
N CYS A 61 12.64 10.33 8.75
CA CYS A 61 14.05 9.94 8.80
C CYS A 61 14.95 10.90 7.98
N ILE A 62 14.57 11.19 6.74
CA ILE A 62 15.28 12.13 5.86
C ILE A 62 15.36 13.51 6.52
N ASN A 63 14.23 14.02 7.02
CA ASN A 63 14.16 15.34 7.66
C ASN A 63 15.07 15.41 8.89
N GLY A 64 15.06 14.38 9.74
CA GLY A 64 15.94 14.29 10.91
C GLY A 64 17.43 14.28 10.54
N LEU A 65 17.80 13.56 9.47
CA LEU A 65 19.18 13.53 8.96
C LEU A 65 19.61 14.86 8.33
N MET A 66 18.66 15.57 7.69
CA MET A 66 18.91 16.86 7.04
C MET A 66 18.77 18.06 8.00
N GLY A 67 18.38 17.84 9.26
CA GLY A 67 18.15 18.90 10.24
C GLY A 67 16.93 19.77 9.95
N GLU A 68 15.95 19.26 9.20
CA GLU A 68 14.69 19.95 8.93
C GLU A 68 13.72 19.82 10.10
N ALA A 69 13.02 20.92 10.45
CA ALA A 69 12.03 20.94 11.54
C ALA A 69 10.66 20.32 11.17
N LYS A 70 10.50 19.78 9.95
CA LYS A 70 9.23 19.20 9.51
C LYS A 70 9.13 17.76 9.97
N GLU A 71 8.08 17.44 10.70
CA GLU A 71 7.73 16.08 11.09
C GLU A 71 6.29 15.78 10.64
N TYR A 72 6.09 14.61 10.06
CA TYR A 72 4.78 14.15 9.60
C TYR A 72 4.22 13.15 10.61
N ASP A 73 2.94 13.32 10.98
CA ASP A 73 2.25 12.37 11.83
C ASP A 73 2.22 10.99 11.16
N LEU A 74 2.75 9.99 11.85
CA LEU A 74 2.74 8.63 11.36
C LEU A 74 1.38 8.00 11.70
N PRO A 75 0.63 7.50 10.69
CA PRO A 75 -0.63 6.81 10.96
C PRO A 75 -0.43 5.49 11.73
N CYS A 76 0.81 4.99 11.85
CA CYS A 76 1.12 3.76 12.56
C CYS A 76 1.88 4.01 13.88
N ASP A 77 1.97 5.25 14.36
CA ASP A 77 2.64 5.53 15.64
C ASP A 77 1.80 5.10 16.84
N ASN A 78 2.48 4.81 17.95
CA ASN A 78 1.98 4.10 19.14
C ASN A 78 0.86 4.80 19.95
N GLN A 79 0.13 5.76 19.38
CA GLN A 79 -1.09 6.29 19.98
C GLN A 79 -2.30 5.42 19.58
N VAL A 80 -2.50 4.41 20.43
CA VAL A 80 -3.66 3.52 20.54
C VAL A 80 -4.97 4.20 20.12
N SER A 81 -5.41 4.03 18.87
CA SER A 81 -6.85 3.91 18.51
C SER A 81 -7.14 3.75 17.02
N LYS A 82 -6.21 4.04 16.08
CA LYS A 82 -6.46 3.82 14.65
C LYS A 82 -5.25 3.18 13.97
N SER A 83 -5.46 1.95 13.52
CA SER A 83 -4.49 1.19 12.72
C SER A 83 -4.37 1.83 11.34
N CYS A 84 -3.18 1.78 10.74
CA CYS A 84 -3.00 2.06 9.31
C CYS A 84 -3.88 1.21 8.38
N CYS A 85 -4.52 0.16 8.92
CA CYS A 85 -5.39 -0.76 8.22
C CYS A 85 -6.86 -0.70 8.72
N GLY A 86 -7.26 0.34 9.46
CA GLY A 86 -8.58 0.46 10.09
C GLY A 86 -9.20 1.84 9.99
#